data_AF-A0A165PJW2-F1
#
_entry.id   AF-A0A165PJW2-F1
#
_cell.length_a   1.000
_cell.length_b   1.000
_cell.length_c   1.000
_cell.angle_alpha   90.00
_cell.angle_beta   90.00
_cell.angle_gamma   90.00
#
_symmetry.space_group_name_H-M   'P 1'
#
loop_
_entity.id
_entity.type
_entity.pdbx_description
1 polymer ?
#
loop_
_entity_poly.entity_id
_entity_poly.type
_entity_poly.pdbx_seq_one_letter_code
_entity_poly.pdbx_strand_id
1 'polypeptide(L)'
;MIQVPMDIVHDDDYTQRLPAETLSTIFDSLNLGDLIRCSLVARRWREVAVQHRTYWGAVSVTDNIDGENVPDEKVAQLVRASVELAAAQLSRSSALPVSIGIVVTKEYEGVEALLDLVASNLHRVNDLILSLGARYEAAMFEMLSRPAPILETLAIELVGGANHEVAIRDDFLGGCAPQLNHLSLRNIYMPNKPISHIMRLPELAVASLHGKTAHGAQQPAFPEHIFAVFPDLLQLELNSYPFFQIPNDPTPWMAAGLSRLLRLHFWNSPPTRFLEWRETAGISKISIYEPAPHVLPPLDKHLQGEIALNIDRIHNGHQYITLMEHKRSNPPEWYSGQGPPPAQVQLRKLLYTCTECALTPTVASALSGVVARVARLCCPAVYLSALCSSLVYLPVLQTLVIRVGDDGLYDVERPLAGAPVLSRIIFESAKSDGSEVEVEVDDIVELMNRALPSSALGNLALQLNNIRVDGWDQLHRLSKIFRAPCSEDAMEQDIDFSYCRL
;
A
#
# COMPACT_ATOMS: atom_id res chain seq x y z
N MET A 1 58.07 42.78 11.27
CA MET A 1 56.65 43.19 11.35
C MET A 1 56.23 43.62 9.96
N ILE A 2 55.45 42.79 9.27
CA ILE A 2 54.81 43.12 7.99
C ILE A 2 53.33 43.29 8.33
N GLN A 3 52.84 44.53 8.35
CA GLN A 3 51.42 44.83 8.44
C GLN A 3 50.80 44.52 7.08
N VAL A 4 49.97 43.47 7.01
CA VAL A 4 49.12 43.22 5.85
C VAL A 4 47.88 44.11 6.03
N PRO A 5 47.53 44.97 5.04
CA PRO A 5 46.30 45.75 5.10
C PRO A 5 45.10 44.80 5.03
N MET A 6 44.26 44.80 6.06
CA MET A 6 42.89 44.25 5.99
C MET A 6 42.03 45.23 5.17
N ASP A 7 42.32 45.35 3.88
CA ASP A 7 41.38 45.97 2.96
C ASP A 7 40.30 44.94 2.63
N ILE A 8 39.18 45.08 3.34
CA ILE A 8 37.79 44.85 2.92
C ILE A 8 37.68 43.94 1.68
N VAL A 9 37.73 42.63 1.90
CA VAL A 9 37.08 41.70 0.97
C VAL A 9 35.58 41.93 1.16
N HIS A 10 34.97 42.67 0.25
CA HIS A 10 33.51 42.63 0.08
C HIS A 10 33.17 41.18 -0.28
N ASP A 11 32.77 40.43 0.74
CA ASP A 11 32.18 39.10 0.61
C ASP A 11 30.80 39.30 -0.04
N ASP A 12 30.81 39.53 -1.35
CA ASP A 12 29.62 39.69 -2.16
C ASP A 12 28.88 38.35 -2.15
N ASP A 13 28.02 38.18 -1.15
CA ASP A 13 27.07 37.07 -1.09
C ASP A 13 26.07 37.22 -2.24
N TYR A 14 26.43 36.69 -3.41
CA TYR A 14 25.59 36.68 -4.61
C TYR A 14 24.23 36.04 -4.36
N THR A 15 24.08 35.22 -3.30
CA THR A 15 22.79 34.66 -2.92
C THR A 15 21.81 35.75 -2.46
N GLN A 16 22.28 36.94 -2.06
CA GLN A 16 21.44 38.11 -1.76
C GLN A 16 20.67 38.64 -2.99
N ARG A 17 21.05 38.26 -4.21
CA ARG A 17 20.39 38.73 -5.44
C ARG A 17 19.12 37.95 -5.79
N LEU A 18 18.94 36.74 -5.28
CA LEU A 18 17.75 35.92 -5.54
C LEU A 18 16.62 36.31 -4.58
N PRO A 19 15.37 36.54 -4.99
CA PRO A 19 14.26 36.70 -4.04
C PRO A 19 14.09 35.48 -3.12
N ALA A 20 13.55 35.68 -1.91
CA ALA A 20 13.37 34.57 -0.96
C ALA A 20 12.38 33.53 -1.49
N GLU A 21 11.39 33.98 -2.25
CA GLU A 21 10.38 33.17 -2.93
C GLU A 21 11.02 32.27 -3.98
N THR A 22 11.97 32.78 -4.78
CA THR A 22 12.71 31.98 -5.76
C THR A 22 13.53 30.89 -5.07
N LEU A 23 14.15 31.22 -3.94
CA LEU A 23 14.91 30.24 -3.17
C LEU A 23 14.00 29.19 -2.52
N SER A 24 12.82 29.59 -2.04
CA SER A 24 11.77 28.68 -1.56
C SER A 24 11.32 27.73 -2.68
N THR A 25 11.08 28.21 -3.89
CA THR A 25 10.69 27.36 -5.03
C THR A 25 11.76 26.33 -5.40
N ILE A 26 13.04 26.67 -5.22
CA ILE A 26 14.13 25.68 -5.37
C ILE A 26 14.01 24.60 -4.29
N PHE A 27 13.71 24.99 -3.05
CA PHE A 27 13.56 24.07 -1.92
C PHE A 27 12.33 23.16 -2.01
N ASP A 28 11.30 23.50 -2.79
CA ASP A 28 10.14 22.62 -3.04
C ASP A 28 10.53 21.27 -3.66
N SER A 29 11.67 21.21 -4.36
CA SER A 29 12.20 19.99 -4.98
C SER A 29 13.13 19.16 -4.09
N LEU A 30 13.51 19.69 -2.92
CA LEU A 30 14.47 19.06 -2.02
C LEU A 30 13.76 18.21 -0.96
N ASN A 31 14.34 17.06 -0.62
CA ASN A 31 13.99 16.37 0.62
C ASN A 31 14.59 17.11 1.85
N LEU A 32 14.18 16.72 3.06
CA LEU A 32 14.66 17.34 4.30
C LEU A 32 16.20 17.29 4.44
N GLY A 33 16.82 16.16 4.08
CA GLY A 33 18.27 16.00 4.17
C GLY A 33 19.03 16.98 3.27
N ASP A 34 18.57 17.13 2.03
CA ASP A 34 19.16 18.07 1.07
C ASP A 34 18.87 19.52 1.43
N LEU A 35 17.68 19.81 1.99
CA LEU A 35 17.36 21.13 2.52
C LEU A 35 18.28 21.52 3.69
N ILE A 36 18.53 20.59 4.63
CA ILE A 36 19.45 20.82 5.74
C ILE A 36 20.86 21.12 5.20
N ARG A 37 21.35 20.36 4.21
CA ARG A 37 22.65 20.63 3.56
C ARG A 37 22.67 22.00 2.89
N CYS A 38 21.60 22.36 2.17
CA CYS A 38 21.44 23.67 1.54
C CYS A 38 21.44 24.81 2.57
N SER A 39 20.86 24.58 3.76
CA SER A 39 20.86 25.55 4.87
C SER A 39 22.25 25.85 5.44
N LEU A 40 23.27 25.07 5.07
CA LEU A 40 24.67 25.27 5.47
C LEU A 40 25.46 26.13 4.48
N VAL A 41 24.93 26.39 3.27
CA VAL A 41 25.63 27.12 2.20
C VAL A 41 25.87 28.59 2.58
N ALA A 42 24.83 29.28 3.04
CA ALA A 42 24.90 30.69 3.43
C ALA A 42 23.88 31.00 4.53
N ARG A 43 24.10 32.11 5.27
CA ARG A 43 23.16 32.55 6.32
C ARG A 43 21.75 32.77 5.76
N ARG A 44 21.64 33.38 4.59
CA ARG A 44 20.35 33.62 3.94
C ARG A 44 19.63 32.33 3.56
N TRP A 45 20.36 31.36 3.01
CA TRP A 45 19.80 30.05 2.69
C TRP A 45 19.27 29.35 3.93
N ARG A 46 19.96 29.48 5.06
CA ARG A 46 19.47 28.98 6.34
C ARG A 46 18.18 29.64 6.78
N GLU A 47 18.10 30.96 6.71
CA GLU A 47 16.92 31.72 7.12
C GLU A 47 15.68 31.31 6.30
N VAL A 48 15.83 31.17 4.98
CA VAL A 48 14.73 30.70 4.11
C VAL A 48 14.43 29.22 4.33
N ALA A 49 15.45 28.37 4.41
CA ALA A 49 15.27 26.91 4.57
C ALA A 49 14.54 26.58 5.86
N VAL A 50 14.85 27.25 6.97
CA VAL A 50 14.20 27.04 8.27
C VAL A 50 12.72 27.45 8.25
N GLN A 51 12.34 28.43 7.44
CA GLN A 51 10.94 28.84 7.28
C GLN A 51 10.18 27.96 6.28
N HIS A 52 10.89 27.21 5.45
CA HIS A 52 10.33 26.34 4.42
C HIS A 52 9.48 25.21 5.00
N ARG A 53 8.35 24.87 4.35
CA ARG A 53 7.46 23.79 4.79
C ARG A 53 8.20 22.46 4.92
N THR A 54 9.08 22.12 3.99
CA THR A 54 9.89 20.89 4.04
C THR A 54 10.73 20.77 5.32
N TYR A 55 11.13 21.89 5.94
CA TYR A 55 11.94 21.85 7.16
C TYR A 55 11.15 21.44 8.40
N TRP A 56 9.89 21.86 8.56
CA TRP A 56 9.13 21.64 9.80
C TRP A 56 7.82 20.86 9.60
N GLY A 57 7.38 20.66 8.35
CA GLY A 57 6.10 20.03 8.02
C GLY A 57 6.07 18.52 8.24
N ALA A 58 7.24 17.87 8.27
CA ALA A 58 7.40 16.46 8.61
C ALA A 58 8.52 16.32 9.65
N VAL A 59 8.18 15.75 10.81
CA VAL A 59 9.12 15.46 11.89
C VAL A 59 9.21 13.95 12.03
N SER A 60 10.41 13.39 11.92
CA SER A 60 10.63 11.95 12.00
C SER A 60 11.79 11.61 12.93
N VAL A 61 11.57 10.68 13.86
CA VAL A 61 12.61 10.08 14.69
C VAL A 61 12.51 8.57 14.52
N THR A 62 13.58 7.90 14.10
CA THR A 62 13.60 6.45 13.95
C THR A 62 14.88 5.81 14.47
N ASP A 63 14.74 4.67 15.15
CA ASP A 63 15.85 3.77 15.51
C ASP A 63 16.02 2.59 14.53
N ASN A 64 15.12 2.45 13.55
CA ASN A 64 15.20 1.43 12.50
C ASN A 64 16.07 1.92 11.35
N ILE A 65 17.39 1.84 11.55
CA ILE A 65 18.36 2.26 10.54
C ILE A 65 18.62 1.08 9.61
N ASP A 66 18.33 1.26 8.33
CA ASP A 66 18.58 0.28 7.28
C ASP A 66 20.08 -0.09 7.25
N GLY A 67 20.39 -1.32 7.69
CA GLY A 67 21.75 -1.85 7.69
C GLY A 67 21.93 -2.89 8.78
N GLU A 68 22.02 -4.17 8.39
CA GLU A 68 22.09 -5.32 9.30
C GLU A 68 23.29 -5.34 10.28
N ASN A 69 24.15 -4.31 10.29
CA ASN A 69 25.40 -4.29 11.07
C ASN A 69 25.78 -2.91 11.65
N VAL A 70 24.82 -2.01 11.87
CA VAL A 70 25.13 -0.73 12.54
C VAL A 70 25.30 -0.98 14.05
N PRO A 71 26.46 -0.63 14.67
CA PRO A 71 26.65 -0.81 16.10
C PRO A 71 25.60 0.00 16.90
N ASP A 72 25.08 -0.58 17.99
CA ASP A 72 24.03 0.03 18.82
C ASP A 72 24.39 1.45 19.30
N GLU A 73 25.67 1.72 19.59
CA GLU A 73 26.16 3.05 19.98
C GLU A 73 25.95 4.09 18.87
N LYS A 74 26.20 3.71 17.62
CA LYS A 74 25.99 4.59 16.46
C LYS A 74 24.51 4.84 16.23
N VAL A 75 23.65 3.82 16.42
CA VAL A 75 22.19 3.99 16.39
C VAL A 75 21.74 5.00 17.46
N ALA A 76 22.23 4.84 18.70
CA ALA A 76 21.90 5.76 19.80
C ALA A 76 22.32 7.20 19.51
N GLN A 77 23.50 7.41 18.93
CA GLN A 77 23.96 8.74 18.53
C GLN A 77 23.05 9.36 17.46
N LEU A 78 22.63 8.58 16.46
CA LEU A 78 21.76 9.05 15.38
C LEU A 78 20.35 9.36 15.87
N VAL A 79 19.81 8.53 16.77
CA VAL A 79 18.52 8.80 17.43
C VAL A 79 18.60 10.08 18.25
N ARG A 80 19.65 10.28 19.06
CA ARG A 80 19.83 11.52 19.83
C ARG A 80 19.84 12.76 18.94
N ALA A 81 20.62 12.74 17.86
CA ALA A 81 20.66 13.85 16.90
C ALA A 81 19.29 14.11 16.24
N SER A 82 18.54 13.04 15.96
CA SER A 82 17.19 13.13 15.38
C SER A 82 16.18 13.70 16.38
N VAL A 83 16.28 13.33 17.67
CA VAL A 83 15.47 13.90 18.76
C VAL A 83 15.75 15.40 18.92
N GLU A 84 17.02 15.82 18.89
CA GLU A 84 17.40 17.23 18.97
C GLU A 84 16.86 18.04 17.77
N LEU A 85 16.95 17.47 16.56
CA LEU A 85 16.40 18.09 15.36
C LEU A 85 14.87 18.21 15.44
N ALA A 86 14.18 17.13 15.84
CA ALA A 86 12.74 17.12 16.04
C ALA A 86 12.30 18.17 17.06
N ALA A 87 13.03 18.27 18.18
CA ALA A 87 12.77 19.29 19.20
C ALA A 87 12.94 20.70 18.63
N ALA A 88 13.97 20.95 17.83
CA ALA A 88 14.18 22.24 17.19
C ALA A 88 13.08 22.58 16.14
N GLN A 89 12.60 21.60 15.38
CA GLN A 89 11.51 21.76 14.41
C GLN A 89 10.20 22.12 15.11
N LEU A 90 9.80 21.34 16.12
CA LEU A 90 8.56 21.54 16.86
C LEU A 90 8.56 22.85 17.68
N SER A 91 9.71 23.26 18.21
CA SER A 91 9.84 24.52 18.97
C SER A 91 9.71 25.79 18.10
N ARG A 92 9.90 25.67 16.78
CA ARG A 92 9.95 26.84 15.88
C ARG A 92 8.65 27.15 15.18
N SER A 93 7.84 26.13 14.93
CA SER A 93 6.62 26.29 14.14
C SER A 93 5.44 26.55 15.07
N SER A 94 4.57 27.53 14.78
CA SER A 94 3.54 27.96 15.75
C SER A 94 2.09 27.88 15.25
N ALA A 95 1.83 27.59 13.97
CA ALA A 95 0.44 27.60 13.47
C ALA A 95 0.16 26.61 12.33
N LEU A 96 1.16 26.12 11.63
CA LEU A 96 0.94 25.29 10.44
C LEU A 96 0.85 23.80 10.82
N PRO A 97 0.05 23.01 10.08
CA PRO A 97 -0.08 21.57 10.31
C PRO A 97 1.26 20.85 10.19
N VAL A 98 1.48 19.85 11.05
CA VAL A 98 2.70 19.05 11.08
C VAL A 98 2.36 17.56 11.13
N SER A 99 3.06 16.76 10.32
CA SER A 99 3.05 15.31 10.39
C SER A 99 4.21 14.82 11.24
N ILE A 100 3.96 13.96 12.23
CA ILE A 100 4.96 13.48 13.19
C ILE A 100 5.01 11.95 13.17
N GLY A 101 6.20 11.39 12.95
CA GLY A 101 6.48 9.96 13.03
C GLY A 101 7.60 9.65 14.03
N ILE A 102 7.30 8.91 15.09
CA ILE A 102 8.28 8.48 16.09
C ILE A 102 8.28 6.95 16.15
N VAL A 103 9.32 6.33 15.62
CA VAL A 103 9.52 4.87 15.57
C VAL A 103 10.76 4.55 16.39
N VAL A 104 10.59 4.33 17.69
CA VAL A 104 11.66 4.14 18.65
C VAL A 104 11.36 2.92 19.52
N THR A 105 11.90 1.77 19.12
CA THR A 105 11.65 0.48 19.76
C THR A 105 12.53 0.23 20.98
N LYS A 106 13.71 0.85 21.05
CA LYS A 106 14.65 0.77 22.17
C LYS A 106 14.60 2.01 23.08
N GLU A 107 15.37 1.95 24.16
CA GLU A 107 15.49 3.04 25.12
C GLU A 107 16.54 4.05 24.71
N TYR A 108 16.13 5.32 24.56
CA TYR A 108 17.01 6.43 24.24
C TYR A 108 16.68 7.66 25.08
N GLU A 109 17.70 8.39 25.46
CA GLU A 109 17.58 9.65 26.22
C GLU A 109 16.84 10.72 25.39
N GLY A 110 16.03 11.55 26.07
CA GLY A 110 15.35 12.70 25.46
C GLY A 110 14.03 12.38 24.75
N VAL A 111 13.69 11.11 24.52
CA VAL A 111 12.42 10.74 23.85
C VAL A 111 11.19 11.16 24.68
N GLU A 112 11.21 11.02 26.01
CA GLU A 112 10.09 11.50 26.86
C GLU A 112 9.91 13.01 26.77
N ALA A 113 11.00 13.78 26.82
CA ALA A 113 10.95 15.23 26.63
C ALA A 113 10.45 15.62 25.23
N LEU A 114 10.75 14.80 24.21
CA LEU A 114 10.18 14.97 22.88
C LEU A 114 8.67 14.71 22.89
N LEU A 115 8.17 13.67 23.59
CA LEU A 115 6.74 13.42 23.72
C LEU A 115 6.02 14.58 24.44
N ASP A 116 6.60 15.19 25.46
CA ASP A 116 6.04 16.40 26.09
C ASP A 116 5.93 17.57 25.11
N LEU A 117 6.92 17.71 24.22
CA LEU A 117 6.90 18.73 23.18
C LEU A 117 5.84 18.42 22.12
N VAL A 118 5.68 17.15 21.73
CA VAL A 118 4.58 16.72 20.85
C VAL A 118 3.23 17.03 21.51
N ALA A 119 3.07 16.75 22.80
CA ALA A 119 1.84 17.05 23.56
C ALA A 119 1.47 18.54 23.48
N SER A 120 2.47 19.42 23.60
CA SER A 120 2.30 20.87 23.48
C SER A 120 1.91 21.33 22.06
N ASN A 121 2.19 20.49 21.06
CA ASN A 121 1.95 20.75 19.64
C ASN A 121 0.79 19.94 19.05
N LEU A 122 0.12 19.09 19.83
CA LEU A 122 -0.88 18.14 19.31
C LEU A 122 -2.07 18.83 18.62
N HIS A 123 -2.36 20.08 19.00
CA HIS A 123 -3.41 20.90 18.41
C HIS A 123 -3.26 21.21 16.92
N ARG A 124 -2.06 21.00 16.37
CA ARG A 124 -1.71 21.23 14.96
C ARG A 124 -1.12 19.99 14.28
N VAL A 125 -1.15 18.85 14.94
CA VAL A 125 -0.71 17.59 14.34
C VAL A 125 -1.86 17.02 13.53
N ASN A 126 -1.64 16.82 12.23
CA ASN A 126 -2.64 16.21 11.34
C ASN A 126 -2.38 14.71 11.14
N ASP A 127 -1.12 14.28 11.17
CA ASP A 127 -0.73 12.87 11.11
C ASP A 127 0.22 12.54 12.26
N LEU A 128 -0.12 11.52 13.05
CA LEU A 128 0.70 11.06 14.17
C LEU A 128 0.92 9.55 14.09
N ILE A 129 2.19 9.15 13.93
CA ILE A 129 2.61 7.75 13.93
C ILE A 129 3.56 7.53 15.09
N LEU A 130 3.21 6.61 15.98
CA LEU A 130 3.96 6.26 17.18
C LEU A 130 4.19 4.75 17.17
N SER A 131 5.45 4.31 17.10
CA SER A 131 5.83 2.91 17.35
C SER A 131 6.92 2.95 18.40
N LEU A 132 6.52 2.76 19.66
CA LEU A 132 7.35 3.03 20.83
C LEU A 132 7.57 1.76 21.64
N GLY A 133 8.75 1.61 22.23
CA GLY A 133 8.98 0.59 23.25
C GLY A 133 8.01 0.75 24.44
N ALA A 134 7.59 -0.37 25.05
CA ALA A 134 6.62 -0.37 26.17
C ALA A 134 7.01 0.55 27.34
N ARG A 135 8.29 0.87 27.53
CA ARG A 135 8.74 1.78 28.59
C ARG A 135 8.21 3.21 28.45
N TYR A 136 7.83 3.64 27.23
CA TYR A 136 7.30 4.97 26.96
C TYR A 136 5.77 5.05 27.07
N GLU A 137 5.10 3.95 27.41
CA GLU A 137 3.65 3.85 27.46
C GLU A 137 3.02 5.01 28.27
N ALA A 138 3.50 5.23 29.50
CA ALA A 138 2.94 6.25 30.37
C ALA A 138 3.07 7.67 29.77
N ALA A 139 4.26 8.04 29.29
CA ALA A 139 4.52 9.34 28.67
C ALA A 139 3.73 9.52 27.37
N MET A 140 3.61 8.46 26.57
CA MET A 140 2.82 8.46 25.34
C MET A 140 1.34 8.73 25.64
N PHE A 141 0.74 8.03 26.60
CA PHE A 141 -0.66 8.23 26.94
C PHE A 141 -0.92 9.58 27.63
N GLU A 142 0.02 10.09 28.43
CA GLU A 142 -0.07 11.46 28.97
C GLU A 142 -0.06 12.52 27.86
N MET A 143 0.79 12.34 26.84
CA MET A 143 0.81 13.18 25.65
C MET A 143 -0.50 13.08 24.85
N LEU A 144 -1.03 11.87 24.67
CA LEU A 144 -2.30 11.63 23.98
C LEU A 144 -3.51 12.08 24.79
N SER A 145 -3.40 12.46 26.06
CA SER A 145 -4.50 13.09 26.82
C SER A 145 -4.79 14.54 26.39
N ARG A 146 -4.00 15.11 25.48
CA ARG A 146 -4.18 16.49 24.98
C ARG A 146 -5.17 16.53 23.80
N PRO A 147 -5.89 17.65 23.60
CA PRO A 147 -6.74 17.85 22.42
C PRO A 147 -5.97 17.77 21.09
N ALA A 148 -6.57 17.12 20.09
CA ALA A 148 -6.02 16.96 18.75
C ALA A 148 -7.04 17.36 17.65
N PRO A 149 -7.50 18.63 17.61
CA PRO A 149 -8.61 19.09 16.76
C PRO A 149 -8.47 18.85 15.26
N ILE A 150 -7.25 18.81 14.72
CA ILE A 150 -7.00 18.62 13.27
C ILE A 150 -6.35 17.28 12.94
N LEU A 151 -6.27 16.37 13.92
CA LEU A 151 -5.67 15.06 13.71
C LEU A 151 -6.57 14.23 12.79
N GLU A 152 -6.04 13.82 11.64
CA GLU A 152 -6.71 13.00 10.63
C GLU A 152 -6.28 11.54 10.78
N THR A 153 -4.97 11.31 10.94
CA THR A 153 -4.37 9.98 11.03
C THR A 153 -3.69 9.78 12.38
N LEU A 154 -4.04 8.71 13.09
CA LEU A 154 -3.34 8.28 14.29
C LEU A 154 -2.97 6.80 14.19
N ALA A 155 -1.69 6.49 14.23
CA ALA A 155 -1.19 5.11 14.34
C ALA A 155 -0.35 4.97 15.61
N ILE A 156 -0.69 3.99 16.45
CA ILE A 156 0.01 3.71 17.71
C ILE A 156 0.38 2.23 17.75
N GLU A 157 1.63 1.95 18.09
CA GLU A 157 2.18 0.63 18.29
C GLU A 157 3.07 0.60 19.53
N LEU A 158 2.82 -0.35 20.43
CA LEU A 158 3.70 -0.64 21.56
C LEU A 158 4.57 -1.87 21.26
N VAL A 159 5.88 -1.68 21.18
CA VAL A 159 6.87 -2.72 20.85
C VAL A 159 7.48 -3.31 22.13
N GLY A 160 7.74 -4.61 22.14
CA GLY A 160 8.43 -5.31 23.23
C GLY A 160 7.59 -5.63 24.47
N GLY A 161 6.32 -5.22 24.51
CA GLY A 161 5.42 -5.37 25.67
C GLY A 161 4.51 -6.60 25.62
N ALA A 162 5.02 -7.80 25.33
CA ALA A 162 4.19 -9.00 25.07
C ALA A 162 3.17 -9.40 26.17
N ASN A 163 3.22 -8.77 27.35
CA ASN A 163 2.35 -9.04 28.50
C ASN A 163 1.59 -7.79 29.00
N HIS A 164 1.69 -6.63 28.36
CA HIS A 164 1.06 -5.41 28.87
C HIS A 164 -0.30 -5.23 28.22
N GLU A 165 -1.35 -5.42 29.02
CA GLU A 165 -2.72 -5.07 28.64
C GLU A 165 -2.92 -3.57 28.77
N VAL A 166 -2.50 -2.83 27.75
CA VAL A 166 -2.59 -1.37 27.76
C VAL A 166 -3.91 -0.94 27.15
N ALA A 167 -4.82 -0.43 27.98
CA ALA A 167 -6.10 0.11 27.53
C ALA A 167 -5.98 1.61 27.22
N ILE A 168 -6.73 2.06 26.20
CA ILE A 168 -6.92 3.49 25.95
C ILE A 168 -7.58 4.14 27.17
N ARG A 169 -7.06 5.31 27.58
CA ARG A 169 -7.58 6.10 28.69
C ARG A 169 -8.86 6.85 28.31
N ASP A 170 -9.72 7.13 29.28
CA ASP A 170 -10.99 7.85 29.06
C ASP A 170 -10.79 9.29 28.53
N ASP A 171 -9.62 9.88 28.79
CA ASP A 171 -9.23 11.23 28.36
C ASP A 171 -8.44 11.25 27.04
N PHE A 172 -8.47 10.16 26.27
CA PHE A 172 -7.81 10.06 24.97
C PHE A 172 -8.15 11.24 24.05
N LEU A 173 -7.12 11.80 23.43
CA LEU A 173 -7.11 13.01 22.62
C LEU A 173 -7.85 14.20 23.25
N GLY A 174 -7.84 14.28 24.59
CA GLY A 174 -8.51 15.33 25.36
C GLY A 174 -10.00 15.43 25.07
N GLY A 175 -10.63 14.37 24.57
CA GLY A 175 -12.03 14.42 24.14
C GLY A 175 -12.28 15.10 22.79
N CYS A 176 -11.25 15.43 22.01
CA CYS A 176 -11.36 16.32 20.86
C CYS A 176 -10.46 15.87 19.70
N ALA A 177 -11.03 15.11 18.76
CA ALA A 177 -10.40 14.74 17.50
C ALA A 177 -11.46 14.62 16.38
N PRO A 178 -12.16 15.72 16.04
CA PRO A 178 -13.31 15.68 15.13
C PRO A 178 -12.95 15.36 13.67
N GLN A 179 -11.67 15.52 13.29
CA GLN A 179 -11.17 15.22 11.95
C GLN A 179 -10.55 13.83 11.83
N LEU A 180 -10.46 13.08 12.93
CA LEU A 180 -9.83 11.77 12.92
C LEU A 180 -10.64 10.89 11.98
N ASN A 181 -9.97 10.35 10.97
CA ASN A 181 -10.57 9.51 9.96
C ASN A 181 -9.95 8.12 9.94
N HIS A 182 -8.71 8.00 10.42
CA HIS A 182 -7.93 6.78 10.45
C HIS A 182 -7.30 6.59 11.83
N LEU A 183 -7.68 5.50 12.51
CA LEU A 183 -7.09 5.10 13.78
C LEU A 183 -6.48 3.70 13.62
N SER A 184 -5.17 3.57 13.82
CA SER A 184 -4.43 2.31 13.82
C SER A 184 -3.91 2.01 15.21
N LEU A 185 -4.28 0.87 15.79
CA LEU A 185 -3.87 0.49 17.15
C LEU A 185 -3.22 -0.89 17.15
N ARG A 186 -1.97 -0.95 17.59
CA ARG A 186 -1.17 -2.18 17.67
C ARG A 186 -0.67 -2.39 19.10
N ASN A 187 -0.96 -3.57 19.62
CA ASN A 187 -0.70 -3.97 21.01
C ASN A 187 -1.33 -3.01 22.04
N ILE A 188 -2.52 -2.48 21.72
CA ILE A 188 -3.32 -1.59 22.57
C ILE A 188 -4.77 -2.07 22.55
N TYR A 189 -5.38 -2.14 23.72
CA TYR A 189 -6.77 -2.58 23.91
C TYR A 189 -7.73 -1.41 23.74
N MET A 190 -8.81 -1.69 23.01
CA MET A 190 -9.95 -0.80 22.94
C MET A 190 -10.72 -0.83 24.26
N PRO A 191 -11.24 0.33 24.72
CA PRO A 191 -12.08 0.34 25.89
C PRO A 191 -13.44 -0.30 25.54
N ASN A 192 -14.01 -1.00 26.51
CA ASN A 192 -15.34 -1.61 26.36
C ASN A 192 -16.47 -0.56 26.29
N LYS A 193 -16.19 0.70 26.61
CA LYS A 193 -17.14 1.80 26.58
C LYS A 193 -16.93 2.64 25.32
N PRO A 194 -18.01 3.05 24.63
CA PRO A 194 -17.91 4.00 23.52
C PRO A 194 -17.21 5.28 23.95
N ILE A 195 -16.21 5.69 23.16
CA ILE A 195 -15.54 6.98 23.33
C ILE A 195 -16.30 7.99 22.46
N SER A 196 -17.12 8.83 23.10
CA SER A 196 -18.13 9.68 22.42
C SER A 196 -17.58 10.55 21.29
N HIS A 197 -16.34 11.03 21.42
CA HIS A 197 -15.70 11.91 20.44
C HIS A 197 -15.04 11.17 19.26
N ILE A 198 -14.93 9.84 19.34
CA ILE A 198 -14.34 8.98 18.29
C ILE A 198 -15.42 8.13 17.59
N MET A 199 -16.70 8.31 17.93
CA MET A 199 -17.78 7.49 17.36
C MET A 199 -17.96 7.64 15.85
N ARG A 200 -17.48 8.75 15.25
CA ARG A 200 -17.65 9.08 13.83
C ARG A 200 -16.49 8.61 12.94
N LEU A 201 -15.65 7.67 13.38
CA LEU A 201 -14.55 7.18 12.57
C LEU A 201 -15.03 6.30 11.39
N PRO A 202 -14.78 6.70 10.13
CA PRO A 202 -15.07 5.87 8.98
C PRO A 202 -14.03 4.74 8.80
N GLU A 203 -12.77 4.93 9.20
CA GLU A 203 -11.72 3.92 9.06
C GLU A 203 -11.05 3.60 10.41
N LEU A 204 -10.92 2.30 10.70
CA LEU A 204 -10.27 1.80 11.90
C LEU A 204 -9.43 0.58 11.54
N ALA A 205 -8.13 0.70 11.77
CA ALA A 205 -7.22 -0.42 11.79
C ALA A 205 -6.98 -0.87 13.24
N VAL A 206 -7.44 -2.08 13.58
CA VAL A 206 -7.12 -2.68 14.87
C VAL A 206 -6.19 -3.85 14.63
N ALA A 207 -4.92 -3.58 14.87
CA ALA A 207 -3.85 -4.51 14.61
C ALA A 207 -3.14 -4.95 15.89
N SER A 208 -3.83 -5.56 16.86
CA SER A 208 -3.30 -6.67 17.68
C SER A 208 -4.31 -7.18 18.71
N LEU A 209 -4.43 -8.50 18.85
CA LEU A 209 -4.62 -9.15 20.16
C LEU A 209 -3.57 -10.27 20.33
N HIS A 210 -2.28 -9.97 20.15
CA HIS A 210 -1.26 -10.90 20.62
C HIS A 210 -1.07 -10.72 22.13
N GLY A 211 -1.88 -11.43 22.90
CA GLY A 211 -1.25 -12.16 24.00
C GLY A 211 -0.36 -13.20 23.34
N LYS A 212 0.97 -13.10 23.45
CA LYS A 212 1.77 -14.33 23.38
C LYS A 212 1.20 -15.18 24.50
N THR A 213 0.37 -16.15 24.14
CA THR A 213 -0.05 -17.16 25.08
C THR A 213 1.20 -17.98 25.33
N ALA A 214 1.99 -17.59 26.34
CA ALA A 214 3.05 -18.41 26.86
C ALA A 214 2.46 -19.79 27.10
N HIS A 215 2.82 -20.73 26.23
CA HIS A 215 2.46 -22.15 26.27
C HIS A 215 1.08 -22.50 26.85
N GLY A 216 -0.01 -22.09 26.18
CA GLY A 216 -1.34 -22.68 26.39
C GLY A 216 -2.48 -21.76 26.83
N ALA A 217 -2.28 -20.44 26.89
CA ALA A 217 -3.41 -19.53 27.08
C ALA A 217 -4.37 -19.54 25.88
N GLN A 218 -5.65 -19.36 26.18
CA GLN A 218 -6.77 -19.40 25.23
C GLN A 218 -6.59 -18.33 24.15
N GLN A 219 -6.95 -18.67 22.91
CA GLN A 219 -7.02 -17.69 21.82
C GLN A 219 -7.92 -16.51 22.24
N PRO A 220 -7.56 -15.25 21.95
CA PRO A 220 -8.36 -14.09 22.32
C PRO A 220 -9.68 -14.09 21.56
N ALA A 221 -10.79 -13.72 22.21
CA ALA A 221 -12.07 -13.54 21.51
C ALA A 221 -11.98 -12.41 20.48
N PHE A 222 -12.78 -12.51 19.42
CA PHE A 222 -12.95 -11.41 18.45
C PHE A 222 -13.35 -10.11 19.18
N PRO A 223 -12.79 -8.92 18.84
CA PRO A 223 -13.02 -7.67 19.54
C PRO A 223 -14.38 -7.07 19.16
N GLU A 224 -15.38 -7.68 19.71
CA GLU A 224 -16.75 -7.67 19.23
C GLU A 224 -17.43 -6.31 19.43
N HIS A 225 -17.12 -5.69 20.57
CA HIS A 225 -17.51 -4.34 20.98
C HIS A 225 -17.09 -3.24 20.00
N ILE A 226 -16.14 -3.48 19.09
CA ILE A 226 -15.66 -2.50 18.10
C ILE A 226 -16.80 -1.88 17.30
N PHE A 227 -17.81 -2.66 16.92
CA PHE A 227 -18.94 -2.18 16.14
C PHE A 227 -19.95 -1.36 16.95
N ALA A 228 -19.92 -1.49 18.29
CA ALA A 228 -20.69 -0.65 19.19
C ALA A 228 -19.96 0.67 19.49
N VAL A 229 -18.63 0.64 19.57
CA VAL A 229 -17.79 1.84 19.76
C VAL A 229 -17.73 2.69 18.48
N PHE A 230 -17.66 2.05 17.31
CA PHE A 230 -17.57 2.70 15.99
C PHE A 230 -18.77 2.32 15.11
N PRO A 231 -19.93 2.94 15.35
CA PRO A 231 -21.11 2.66 14.54
C PRO A 231 -20.92 3.00 13.05
N ASP A 232 -20.12 4.03 12.74
CA ASP A 232 -19.90 4.51 11.36
C ASP A 232 -18.73 3.80 10.63
N LEU A 233 -18.22 2.70 11.20
CA LEU A 233 -17.05 2.01 10.67
C LEU A 233 -17.30 1.40 9.28
N LEU A 234 -16.50 1.80 8.30
CA LEU A 234 -16.55 1.31 6.90
C LEU A 234 -15.36 0.44 6.53
N GLN A 235 -14.19 0.68 7.13
CA GLN A 235 -12.97 -0.09 6.89
C GLN A 235 -12.42 -0.66 8.19
N LEU A 236 -12.30 -1.98 8.26
CA LEU A 236 -11.70 -2.68 9.40
C LEU A 236 -10.43 -3.41 8.94
N GLU A 237 -9.30 -3.12 9.59
CA GLU A 237 -8.08 -3.94 9.45
C GLU A 237 -7.82 -4.73 10.73
N LEU A 238 -7.54 -6.02 10.58
CA LEU A 238 -7.33 -6.98 11.67
C LEU A 238 -5.95 -7.62 11.53
N ASN A 239 -5.12 -7.46 12.56
CA ASN A 239 -3.87 -8.20 12.70
C ASN A 239 -3.97 -9.19 13.86
N SER A 240 -4.42 -10.41 13.58
CA SER A 240 -4.44 -11.49 14.58
C SER A 240 -3.42 -12.55 14.24
N TYR A 241 -2.50 -12.77 15.15
CA TYR A 241 -1.77 -14.02 15.24
C TYR A 241 -1.64 -14.35 16.74
N PRO A 242 -1.74 -15.62 17.17
CA PRO A 242 -2.61 -16.61 16.56
C PRO A 242 -4.07 -16.11 16.40
N PHE A 243 -4.87 -16.82 15.61
CA PHE A 243 -6.27 -16.51 15.26
C PHE A 243 -7.13 -16.09 16.47
N PHE A 244 -8.06 -15.14 16.26
CA PHE A 244 -9.12 -14.87 17.25
C PHE A 244 -10.04 -16.10 17.39
N GLN A 245 -10.57 -16.34 18.60
CA GLN A 245 -11.78 -17.14 18.76
C GLN A 245 -12.94 -16.33 18.22
N ILE A 246 -13.55 -16.87 17.18
CA ILE A 246 -14.72 -16.28 16.56
C ILE A 246 -15.92 -17.11 17.06
N PRO A 247 -17.00 -16.46 17.53
CA PRO A 247 -18.18 -17.18 17.96
C PRO A 247 -18.74 -18.02 16.82
N ASN A 248 -19.55 -19.02 17.15
CA ASN A 248 -20.19 -19.86 16.14
C ASN A 248 -21.06 -19.02 15.19
N ASP A 249 -21.83 -18.10 15.75
CA ASP A 249 -22.73 -17.22 15.01
C ASP A 249 -22.38 -15.77 15.34
N PRO A 250 -22.49 -14.84 14.36
CA PRO A 250 -22.28 -13.44 14.64
C PRO A 250 -23.37 -12.98 15.60
N THR A 251 -22.98 -12.27 16.64
CA THR A 251 -23.95 -11.63 17.53
C THR A 251 -24.69 -10.50 16.78
N PRO A 252 -25.76 -9.94 17.35
CA PRO A 252 -26.51 -8.88 16.69
C PRO A 252 -25.69 -7.63 16.32
N TRP A 253 -24.79 -7.18 17.21
CA TRP A 253 -23.96 -6.00 16.95
C TRP A 253 -22.84 -6.30 15.95
N MET A 254 -22.33 -7.54 15.92
CA MET A 254 -21.34 -7.99 14.94
C MET A 254 -21.94 -8.07 13.55
N ALA A 255 -23.12 -8.69 13.45
CA ALA A 255 -23.87 -8.81 12.21
C ALA A 255 -24.19 -7.43 11.63
N ALA A 256 -24.68 -6.50 12.47
CA ALA A 256 -24.96 -5.13 12.06
C ALA A 256 -23.72 -4.37 11.62
N GLY A 257 -22.57 -4.55 12.30
CA GLY A 257 -21.31 -3.92 11.95
C GLY A 257 -20.71 -4.44 10.64
N LEU A 258 -20.60 -5.77 10.51
CA LEU A 258 -20.08 -6.43 9.31
C LEU A 258 -20.89 -6.07 8.06
N SER A 259 -22.22 -5.95 8.18
CA SER A 259 -23.10 -5.56 7.08
C SER A 259 -22.88 -4.13 6.57
N ARG A 260 -22.18 -3.27 7.33
CA ARG A 260 -21.82 -1.90 6.94
C ARG A 260 -20.41 -1.79 6.35
N LEU A 261 -19.54 -2.76 6.60
CA LEU A 261 -18.16 -2.70 6.15
C LEU A 261 -18.08 -2.74 4.63
N LEU A 262 -17.33 -1.79 4.08
CA LEU A 262 -16.95 -1.77 2.67
C LEU A 262 -15.62 -2.48 2.43
N ARG A 263 -14.73 -2.42 3.44
CA ARG A 263 -13.37 -2.93 3.35
C ARG A 263 -12.99 -3.70 4.61
N LEU A 264 -12.42 -4.88 4.42
CA LEU A 264 -11.95 -5.73 5.48
C LEU A 264 -10.54 -6.22 5.14
N HIS A 265 -9.57 -5.91 5.98
CA HIS A 265 -8.18 -6.27 5.78
C HIS A 265 -7.74 -7.22 6.89
N PHE A 266 -7.04 -8.28 6.54
CA PHE A 266 -6.47 -9.23 7.47
C PHE A 266 -4.97 -9.38 7.20
N TRP A 267 -4.13 -9.21 8.21
CA TRP A 267 -2.70 -9.50 8.05
C TRP A 267 -2.42 -10.99 7.88
N ASN A 268 -3.21 -11.82 8.56
CA ASN A 268 -3.11 -13.27 8.50
C ASN A 268 -4.42 -13.89 8.02
N SER A 269 -4.44 -15.19 7.80
CA SER A 269 -5.67 -15.89 7.47
C SER A 269 -6.73 -15.75 8.55
N PRO A 270 -7.96 -15.30 8.26
CA PRO A 270 -9.06 -15.42 9.21
C PRO A 270 -9.51 -16.89 9.31
N PRO A 271 -10.18 -17.29 10.40
CA PRO A 271 -10.91 -18.55 10.45
C PRO A 271 -11.92 -18.66 9.30
N THR A 272 -11.93 -19.79 8.60
CA THR A 272 -12.82 -20.10 7.46
C THR A 272 -14.26 -19.66 7.73
N ARG A 273 -14.81 -20.02 8.90
CA ARG A 273 -16.20 -19.76 9.30
C ARG A 273 -16.57 -18.27 9.28
N PHE A 274 -15.64 -17.39 9.62
CA PHE A 274 -15.89 -15.94 9.59
C PHE A 274 -16.22 -15.45 8.17
N LEU A 275 -15.52 -15.99 7.17
CA LEU A 275 -15.77 -15.71 5.77
C LEU A 275 -17.03 -16.41 5.24
N GLU A 276 -17.63 -17.35 5.98
CA GLU A 276 -18.86 -18.04 5.58
C GLU A 276 -20.12 -17.36 6.10
N TRP A 277 -19.98 -16.37 6.98
CA TRP A 277 -21.11 -15.60 7.47
C TRP A 277 -21.78 -14.81 6.35
N ARG A 278 -23.10 -14.69 6.44
CA ARG A 278 -23.90 -13.98 5.44
C ARG A 278 -23.54 -12.50 5.41
N GLU A 279 -23.20 -11.93 6.56
CA GLU A 279 -22.92 -10.52 6.76
C GLU A 279 -21.59 -10.09 6.14
N THR A 280 -20.65 -11.02 5.95
CA THR A 280 -19.39 -10.71 5.25
C THR A 280 -19.56 -10.71 3.73
N ALA A 281 -20.62 -11.34 3.19
CA ALA A 281 -20.86 -11.45 1.74
C ALA A 281 -21.13 -10.09 1.06
N GLY A 282 -21.50 -9.06 1.81
CA GLY A 282 -21.71 -7.70 1.30
C GLY A 282 -20.45 -6.84 1.23
N ILE A 283 -19.32 -7.30 1.77
CA ILE A 283 -18.09 -6.51 1.87
C ILE A 283 -17.45 -6.38 0.49
N SER A 284 -17.36 -5.14 -0.02
CA SER A 284 -16.86 -4.88 -1.38
C SER A 284 -15.37 -5.19 -1.54
N LYS A 285 -14.56 -5.12 -0.49
CA LYS A 285 -13.13 -5.43 -0.57
C LYS A 285 -12.65 -6.24 0.62
N ILE A 286 -12.17 -7.45 0.40
CA ILE A 286 -11.51 -8.28 1.41
C ILE A 286 -10.04 -8.42 1.04
N SER A 287 -9.13 -8.01 1.91
CA SER A 287 -7.69 -8.19 1.70
C SER A 287 -7.10 -9.13 2.74
N ILE A 288 -6.27 -10.08 2.36
CA ILE A 288 -5.56 -11.00 3.26
C ILE A 288 -4.07 -10.96 2.91
N TYR A 289 -3.20 -10.52 3.82
CA TYR A 289 -1.78 -10.34 3.54
C TYR A 289 -1.01 -11.66 3.54
N GLU A 290 -1.40 -12.63 4.36
CA GLU A 290 -0.80 -13.97 4.43
C GLU A 290 -1.91 -15.05 4.46
N PRO A 291 -2.53 -15.35 3.29
CA PRO A 291 -3.61 -16.30 3.21
C PRO A 291 -3.09 -17.74 3.16
N ALA A 292 -3.69 -18.58 3.97
CA ALA A 292 -3.48 -20.00 4.08
C ALA A 292 -4.50 -20.69 3.18
N PRO A 293 -4.19 -21.89 2.64
CA PRO A 293 -5.06 -22.55 1.67
C PRO A 293 -6.52 -22.73 2.11
N HIS A 294 -6.79 -22.86 3.41
CA HIS A 294 -8.14 -23.09 3.95
C HIS A 294 -9.10 -21.89 3.85
N VAL A 295 -8.59 -20.67 3.63
CA VAL A 295 -9.44 -19.48 3.49
C VAL A 295 -9.93 -19.26 2.06
N LEU A 296 -9.35 -19.98 1.11
CA LEU A 296 -9.62 -19.79 -0.32
C LEU A 296 -11.04 -20.27 -0.73
N PRO A 297 -11.54 -21.45 -0.30
CA PRO A 297 -12.89 -21.88 -0.67
C PRO A 297 -14.01 -20.95 -0.17
N PRO A 298 -13.98 -20.43 1.09
CA PRO A 298 -14.95 -19.42 1.53
C PRO A 298 -14.92 -18.13 0.72
N LEU A 299 -13.73 -17.67 0.30
CA LEU A 299 -13.58 -16.45 -0.50
C LEU A 299 -14.28 -16.55 -1.86
N ASP A 300 -14.38 -17.75 -2.45
CA ASP A 300 -15.11 -17.97 -3.69
C ASP A 300 -16.59 -17.55 -3.58
N LYS A 301 -17.19 -17.66 -2.38
CA LYS A 301 -18.58 -17.23 -2.12
C LYS A 301 -18.75 -15.71 -2.18
N HIS A 302 -17.67 -14.95 -1.97
CA HIS A 302 -17.66 -13.46 -2.02
C HIS A 302 -17.50 -12.93 -3.43
N LEU A 303 -17.00 -13.76 -4.34
CA LEU A 303 -16.84 -13.40 -5.73
C LEU A 303 -18.05 -13.95 -6.48
N GLN A 304 -18.79 -13.11 -7.20
CA GLN A 304 -19.84 -13.57 -8.13
C GLN A 304 -19.37 -13.43 -9.59
N GLY A 305 -19.98 -14.19 -10.51
CA GLY A 305 -19.70 -14.06 -11.94
C GLY A 305 -18.29 -14.46 -12.41
N GLU A 306 -17.86 -13.89 -13.54
CA GLU A 306 -16.50 -14.07 -14.05
C GLU A 306 -15.50 -13.33 -13.15
N ILE A 307 -14.26 -13.80 -13.09
CA ILE A 307 -13.22 -13.24 -12.22
C ILE A 307 -12.09 -12.67 -13.08
N ALA A 308 -11.63 -11.47 -12.72
CA ALA A 308 -10.37 -10.89 -13.15
C ALA A 308 -9.31 -11.14 -12.06
N LEU A 309 -8.29 -11.92 -12.39
CA LEU A 309 -7.14 -12.19 -11.54
C LEU A 309 -6.00 -11.25 -11.96
N ASN A 310 -5.63 -10.30 -11.11
CA ASN A 310 -4.47 -9.44 -11.30
C ASN A 310 -3.34 -9.90 -10.39
N ILE A 311 -2.18 -10.18 -10.95
CA ILE A 311 -0.95 -10.47 -10.23
C ILE A 311 -0.10 -9.22 -10.33
N ASP A 312 0.26 -8.61 -9.20
CA ASP A 312 1.04 -7.36 -9.16
C ASP A 312 2.39 -7.59 -8.49
N ARG A 313 3.47 -7.06 -9.11
CA ARG A 313 4.80 -6.95 -8.50
C ARG A 313 4.83 -5.62 -7.74
N ILE A 314 5.02 -5.65 -6.43
CA ILE A 314 5.13 -4.41 -5.64
C ILE A 314 6.58 -4.21 -5.16
N HIS A 315 6.93 -2.93 -4.99
CA HIS A 315 8.13 -2.48 -4.29
C HIS A 315 8.32 -3.22 -2.97
N ASN A 316 9.59 -3.47 -2.60
CA ASN A 316 10.02 -4.26 -1.43
C ASN A 316 9.86 -5.79 -1.56
N GLY A 317 9.75 -6.30 -2.79
CA GLY A 317 9.80 -7.75 -3.07
C GLY A 317 8.49 -8.50 -2.81
N HIS A 318 7.46 -7.85 -2.27
CA HIS A 318 6.15 -8.45 -2.02
C HIS A 318 5.32 -8.62 -3.30
N GLN A 319 4.74 -9.81 -3.43
CA GLN A 319 3.88 -10.21 -4.55
C GLN A 319 2.42 -10.27 -4.10
N TYR A 320 1.53 -9.83 -4.98
CA TYR A 320 0.11 -9.64 -4.70
C TYR A 320 -0.71 -10.36 -5.75
N ILE A 321 -1.77 -11.02 -5.31
CA ILE A 321 -2.79 -11.63 -6.13
C ILE A 321 -4.10 -10.93 -5.80
N THR A 322 -4.62 -10.14 -6.71
CA THR A 322 -5.89 -9.42 -6.58
C THR A 322 -6.94 -10.10 -7.46
N LEU A 323 -7.91 -10.75 -6.85
CA LEU A 323 -9.11 -11.29 -7.48
C LEU A 323 -10.19 -10.20 -7.50
N MET A 324 -10.83 -9.96 -8.63
CA MET A 324 -11.91 -8.98 -8.77
C MET A 324 -13.05 -9.59 -9.56
N GLU A 325 -14.29 -9.22 -9.26
CA GLU A 325 -15.42 -9.56 -10.12
C GLU A 325 -15.29 -8.86 -11.48
N HIS A 326 -15.27 -9.65 -12.55
CA HIS A 326 -15.21 -9.19 -13.93
C HIS A 326 -16.62 -8.90 -14.45
N LYS A 327 -16.97 -7.62 -14.56
CA LYS A 327 -18.18 -7.19 -15.28
C LYS A 327 -17.85 -7.08 -16.77
N ARG A 328 -18.57 -7.82 -17.63
CA ARG A 328 -18.37 -7.88 -19.09
C ARG A 328 -18.55 -6.53 -19.84
N SER A 329 -18.87 -5.44 -19.16
CA SER A 329 -19.17 -4.14 -19.75
C SER A 329 -17.96 -3.21 -19.79
N ASN A 330 -17.23 -3.20 -20.93
CA ASN A 330 -16.17 -2.25 -21.34
C ASN A 330 -15.01 -2.01 -20.32
N PRO A 331 -13.84 -1.48 -20.77
CA PRO A 331 -12.72 -1.25 -19.86
C PRO A 331 -13.13 -0.34 -18.70
N PRO A 332 -12.46 -0.47 -17.56
CA PRO A 332 -13.09 -0.15 -16.30
C PRO A 332 -13.01 1.39 -16.10
N GLU A 333 -14.13 2.09 -16.32
CA GLU A 333 -14.35 3.51 -15.96
C GLU A 333 -14.63 3.69 -14.46
N TRP A 334 -13.90 3.02 -13.56
CA TRP A 334 -14.11 3.14 -12.10
C TRP A 334 -13.66 4.50 -11.54
N TYR A 335 -13.05 5.34 -12.38
CA TYR A 335 -12.83 6.75 -12.09
C TYR A 335 -14.11 7.61 -12.21
N SER A 336 -15.21 7.12 -12.81
CA SER A 336 -16.43 7.93 -13.03
C SER A 336 -17.41 7.99 -11.84
N GLY A 337 -17.11 7.31 -10.73
CA GLY A 337 -17.61 7.68 -9.39
C GLY A 337 -19.09 7.44 -9.04
N GLN A 338 -19.89 6.74 -9.86
CA GLN A 338 -21.35 6.63 -9.60
C GLN A 338 -21.91 5.25 -9.24
N GLY A 339 -21.09 4.28 -8.81
CA GLY A 339 -21.60 3.00 -8.31
C GLY A 339 -20.74 2.40 -7.18
N PRO A 340 -21.29 1.50 -6.36
CA PRO A 340 -20.49 0.74 -5.41
C PRO A 340 -19.43 -0.07 -6.19
N PRO A 341 -18.18 -0.10 -5.70
CA PRO A 341 -17.12 -0.86 -6.37
C PRO A 341 -17.50 -2.35 -6.42
N PRO A 342 -17.12 -3.07 -7.49
CA PRO A 342 -17.31 -4.52 -7.55
C PRO A 342 -16.57 -5.21 -6.40
N ALA A 343 -17.02 -6.42 -6.05
CA ALA A 343 -16.36 -7.22 -5.04
C ALA A 343 -14.89 -7.50 -5.44
N GLN A 344 -13.96 -7.24 -4.53
CA GLN A 344 -12.52 -7.39 -4.71
C GLN A 344 -11.95 -8.20 -3.55
N VAL A 345 -11.22 -9.27 -3.86
CA VAL A 345 -10.46 -10.05 -2.89
C VAL A 345 -8.96 -9.90 -3.19
N GLN A 346 -8.21 -9.24 -2.32
CA GLN A 346 -6.77 -9.03 -2.47
C GLN A 346 -5.98 -9.97 -1.55
N LEU A 347 -5.24 -10.91 -2.10
CA LEU A 347 -4.37 -11.84 -1.42
C LEU A 347 -2.90 -11.38 -1.56
N ARG A 348 -2.12 -11.31 -0.48
CA ARG A 348 -0.69 -10.96 -0.54
C ARG A 348 0.19 -12.15 -0.13
N LYS A 349 1.49 -12.11 -0.45
CA LYS A 349 2.54 -13.09 -0.06
C LYS A 349 2.32 -14.58 -0.38
N LEU A 350 1.25 -14.99 -1.09
CA LEU A 350 1.05 -16.37 -1.55
C LEU A 350 2.24 -16.96 -2.33
N LEU A 351 3.02 -16.10 -2.97
CA LEU A 351 4.04 -16.49 -3.94
C LEU A 351 5.47 -16.41 -3.39
N TYR A 352 5.68 -15.95 -2.15
CA TYR A 352 7.03 -15.71 -1.61
C TYR A 352 7.83 -16.99 -1.34
N THR A 353 7.15 -18.13 -1.20
CA THR A 353 7.81 -19.42 -0.92
C THR A 353 8.20 -20.20 -2.17
N CYS A 354 7.87 -19.72 -3.37
CA CYS A 354 8.21 -20.39 -4.61
C CYS A 354 8.92 -19.43 -5.56
N THR A 355 10.22 -19.65 -5.75
CA THR A 355 10.94 -19.20 -6.96
C THR A 355 10.30 -19.77 -8.24
N GLU A 356 9.37 -20.73 -8.09
CA GLU A 356 8.47 -21.23 -9.10
C GLU A 356 7.06 -20.61 -8.89
N CYS A 357 6.76 -19.46 -9.50
CA CYS A 357 5.44 -18.78 -9.44
C CYS A 357 4.27 -19.58 -10.04
N ALA A 358 4.29 -20.91 -10.01
CA ALA A 358 3.16 -21.72 -10.43
C ALA A 358 2.01 -21.54 -9.44
N LEU A 359 0.78 -21.40 -9.95
CA LEU A 359 -0.39 -21.90 -9.25
C LEU A 359 -0.10 -23.39 -9.03
N THR A 360 0.52 -23.72 -7.90
CA THR A 360 0.87 -25.10 -7.59
C THR A 360 -0.41 -25.93 -7.65
N PRO A 361 -0.36 -27.22 -7.99
CA PRO A 361 -1.56 -28.06 -7.99
C PRO A 361 -2.37 -27.94 -6.69
N THR A 362 -1.69 -27.69 -5.56
CA THR A 362 -2.29 -27.41 -4.26
C THR A 362 -3.10 -26.11 -4.25
N VAL A 363 -2.54 -25.01 -4.73
CA VAL A 363 -3.25 -23.71 -4.81
C VAL A 363 -4.37 -23.77 -5.85
N ALA A 364 -4.12 -24.36 -7.02
CA ALA A 364 -5.12 -24.55 -8.07
C ALA A 364 -6.29 -25.43 -7.60
N SER A 365 -6.03 -26.49 -6.84
CA SER A 365 -7.05 -27.34 -6.22
C SER A 365 -7.86 -26.57 -5.16
N ALA A 366 -7.19 -25.83 -4.29
CA ALA A 366 -7.83 -25.00 -3.26
C ALA A 366 -8.65 -23.85 -3.86
N LEU A 367 -8.26 -23.36 -5.04
CA LEU A 367 -8.96 -22.32 -5.80
C LEU A 367 -9.82 -22.88 -6.93
N SER A 368 -10.09 -24.17 -7.00
CA SER A 368 -10.73 -24.78 -8.19
C SER A 368 -12.01 -24.08 -8.64
N GLY A 369 -12.85 -23.60 -7.70
CA GLY A 369 -14.04 -22.77 -7.99
C GLY A 369 -13.70 -21.41 -8.62
N VAL A 370 -12.76 -20.68 -8.01
CA VAL A 370 -12.25 -19.38 -8.51
C VAL A 370 -11.60 -19.55 -9.89
N VAL A 371 -10.69 -20.53 -10.01
CA VAL A 371 -9.91 -20.87 -11.19
C VAL A 371 -10.82 -21.21 -12.37
N ALA A 372 -11.92 -21.94 -12.14
CA ALA A 372 -12.92 -22.24 -13.17
C ALA A 372 -13.67 -21.00 -13.69
N ARG A 373 -13.55 -19.85 -13.02
CA ARG A 373 -14.25 -18.59 -13.33
C ARG A 373 -13.33 -17.46 -13.77
N VAL A 374 -12.00 -17.65 -13.76
CA VAL A 374 -11.05 -16.61 -14.19
C VAL A 374 -11.17 -16.39 -15.70
N ALA A 375 -11.88 -15.32 -16.09
CA ALA A 375 -12.06 -14.93 -17.48
C ALA A 375 -10.99 -13.93 -17.95
N ARG A 376 -10.39 -13.19 -17.00
CA ARG A 376 -9.31 -12.23 -17.27
C ARG A 376 -8.14 -12.48 -16.33
N LEU A 377 -6.93 -12.63 -16.86
CA LEU A 377 -5.69 -12.73 -16.10
C LEU A 377 -4.79 -11.55 -16.45
N CYS A 378 -4.31 -10.80 -15.46
CA CYS A 378 -3.33 -9.74 -15.62
C CYS A 378 -2.07 -10.11 -14.85
N CYS A 379 -0.89 -10.04 -15.46
CA CYS A 379 0.37 -10.40 -14.81
C CYS A 379 1.56 -9.64 -15.42
N PRO A 380 2.58 -9.28 -14.63
CA PRO A 380 3.86 -8.82 -15.14
C PRO A 380 4.50 -9.84 -16.08
N ALA A 381 5.17 -9.36 -17.14
CA ALA A 381 5.86 -10.19 -18.12
C ALA A 381 6.84 -11.18 -17.48
N VAL A 382 7.53 -10.77 -16.40
CA VAL A 382 8.44 -11.62 -15.60
C VAL A 382 7.80 -12.92 -15.11
N TYR A 383 6.48 -12.96 -14.91
CA TYR A 383 5.79 -14.12 -14.36
C TYR A 383 5.17 -15.02 -15.43
N LEU A 384 5.20 -14.60 -16.68
CA LEU A 384 4.47 -15.30 -17.75
C LEU A 384 4.97 -16.73 -17.93
N SER A 385 6.29 -16.95 -17.93
CA SER A 385 6.89 -18.29 -18.04
C SER A 385 6.44 -19.25 -16.93
N ALA A 386 6.37 -18.77 -15.69
CA ALA A 386 5.91 -19.57 -14.54
C ALA A 386 4.40 -19.87 -14.60
N LEU A 387 3.60 -18.95 -15.16
CA LEU A 387 2.15 -19.12 -15.31
C LEU A 387 1.76 -20.00 -16.49
N CYS A 388 2.62 -20.18 -17.50
CA CYS A 388 2.32 -20.95 -18.71
C CYS A 388 1.82 -22.36 -18.40
N SER A 389 2.47 -23.06 -17.47
CA SER A 389 2.04 -24.41 -17.05
C SER A 389 0.72 -24.43 -16.28
N SER A 390 0.30 -23.30 -15.73
CA SER A 390 -0.91 -23.18 -14.93
C SER A 390 -2.13 -22.73 -15.72
N LEU A 391 -1.95 -22.16 -16.92
CA LEU A 391 -3.08 -21.68 -17.73
C LEU A 391 -4.03 -22.80 -18.17
N VAL A 392 -3.55 -24.04 -18.27
CA VAL A 392 -4.39 -25.22 -18.55
C VAL A 392 -5.52 -25.40 -17.53
N TYR A 393 -5.34 -24.87 -16.32
CA TYR A 393 -6.34 -24.93 -15.27
C TYR A 393 -7.39 -23.83 -15.36
N LEU A 394 -7.27 -22.85 -16.29
CA LEU A 394 -8.20 -21.72 -16.42
C LEU A 394 -9.13 -21.94 -17.64
N PRO A 395 -10.18 -22.78 -17.52
CA PRO A 395 -10.99 -23.23 -18.67
C PRO A 395 -11.80 -22.13 -19.33
N VAL A 396 -11.99 -20.98 -18.66
CA VAL A 396 -12.79 -19.85 -19.17
C VAL A 396 -11.95 -18.60 -19.45
N LEU A 397 -10.62 -18.70 -19.41
CA LEU A 397 -9.74 -17.56 -19.65
C LEU A 397 -9.94 -17.02 -21.08
N GLN A 398 -10.48 -15.81 -21.19
CA GLN A 398 -10.75 -15.12 -22.45
C GLN A 398 -9.71 -14.03 -22.73
N THR A 399 -9.26 -13.32 -21.69
CA THR A 399 -8.34 -12.20 -21.82
C THR A 399 -7.09 -12.40 -20.95
N LEU A 400 -5.92 -12.34 -21.57
CA LEU A 400 -4.63 -12.30 -20.88
C LEU A 400 -4.00 -10.91 -21.04
N VAL A 401 -3.67 -10.26 -19.94
CA VAL A 401 -3.01 -8.95 -19.89
C VAL A 401 -1.59 -9.14 -19.37
N ILE A 402 -0.62 -8.74 -20.17
CA ILE A 402 0.82 -8.86 -19.89
C ILE A 402 1.34 -7.46 -19.64
N ARG A 403 1.74 -7.18 -18.40
CA ARG A 403 2.31 -5.89 -18.02
C ARG A 403 3.81 -5.86 -18.26
N VAL A 404 4.25 -4.93 -19.11
CA VAL A 404 5.64 -4.80 -19.54
C VAL A 404 6.29 -3.64 -18.78
N GLY A 405 7.37 -3.91 -18.05
CA GLY A 405 8.15 -2.88 -17.36
C GLY A 405 9.32 -2.40 -18.21
N ASP A 406 10.19 -1.56 -17.64
CA ASP A 406 11.41 -1.09 -18.30
C ASP A 406 12.39 -2.24 -18.64
N ASP A 407 12.24 -3.38 -17.97
CA ASP A 407 13.02 -4.58 -18.24
C ASP A 407 12.56 -5.34 -19.52
N GLY A 408 11.53 -4.85 -20.21
CA GLY A 408 11.00 -5.44 -21.45
C GLY A 408 10.21 -6.74 -21.26
N LEU A 409 10.14 -7.54 -22.33
CA LEU A 409 9.57 -8.89 -22.32
C LEU A 409 10.65 -9.90 -21.96
N TYR A 410 10.36 -10.80 -21.03
CA TYR A 410 11.29 -11.85 -20.61
C TYR A 410 11.11 -13.11 -21.45
N ASP A 411 12.19 -13.87 -21.60
CA ASP A 411 12.13 -15.09 -22.38
C ASP A 411 11.19 -16.12 -21.73
N VAL A 412 10.22 -16.61 -22.51
CA VAL A 412 9.26 -17.62 -22.09
C VAL A 412 9.72 -18.97 -22.62
N GLU A 413 10.27 -19.78 -21.71
CA GLU A 413 10.81 -21.10 -22.06
C GLU A 413 9.73 -22.16 -22.32
N ARG A 414 8.49 -21.93 -21.86
CA ARG A 414 7.41 -22.92 -21.89
C ARG A 414 6.20 -22.44 -22.69
N PRO A 415 5.60 -23.27 -23.54
CA PRO A 415 4.36 -22.92 -24.22
C PRO A 415 3.19 -22.74 -23.25
N LEU A 416 2.27 -21.81 -23.55
CA LEU A 416 0.91 -21.74 -22.97
C LEU A 416 0.10 -22.92 -23.54
N ALA A 417 0.45 -24.14 -23.16
CA ALA A 417 -0.37 -25.29 -23.51
C ALA A 417 -1.67 -25.23 -22.69
N GLY A 418 -2.80 -24.95 -23.35
CA GLY A 418 -4.11 -25.34 -22.82
C GLY A 418 -5.09 -24.25 -22.33
N ALA A 419 -5.07 -23.02 -22.87
CA ALA A 419 -6.18 -22.07 -22.66
C ALA A 419 -7.19 -22.10 -23.83
N PRO A 420 -8.22 -22.98 -23.81
CA PRO A 420 -9.04 -23.26 -25.00
C PRO A 420 -9.92 -22.09 -25.46
N VAL A 421 -10.15 -21.08 -24.61
CA VAL A 421 -11.09 -19.97 -24.89
C VAL A 421 -10.38 -18.62 -24.95
N LEU A 422 -9.04 -18.60 -24.94
CA LEU A 422 -8.28 -17.36 -25.00
C LEU A 422 -8.53 -16.67 -26.34
N SER A 423 -9.17 -15.50 -26.29
CA SER A 423 -9.58 -14.73 -27.48
C SER A 423 -8.90 -13.37 -27.56
N ARG A 424 -8.29 -12.90 -26.47
CA ARG A 424 -7.62 -11.60 -26.42
C ARG A 424 -6.33 -11.66 -25.60
N ILE A 425 -5.29 -11.02 -26.14
CA ILE A 425 -4.06 -10.68 -25.40
C ILE A 425 -3.83 -9.18 -25.45
N ILE A 426 -3.55 -8.61 -24.29
CA ILE A 426 -3.29 -7.18 -24.11
C ILE A 426 -1.87 -7.03 -23.56
N PHE A 427 -1.02 -6.26 -24.21
CA PHE A 427 0.23 -5.79 -23.61
C PHE A 427 -0.01 -4.40 -23.04
N GLU A 428 0.36 -4.17 -21.78
CA GLU A 428 0.10 -2.92 -21.06
C GLU A 428 1.38 -2.43 -20.39
N SER A 429 1.68 -1.13 -20.44
CA SER A 429 2.78 -0.55 -19.67
C SER A 429 2.58 -0.81 -18.17
N ALA A 430 3.62 -1.29 -17.49
CA ALA A 430 3.62 -1.46 -16.04
C ALA A 430 3.83 -0.12 -15.29
N LYS A 431 4.09 0.98 -16.01
CA LYS A 431 4.36 2.29 -15.40
C LYS A 431 3.08 2.94 -14.91
N SER A 432 3.07 3.32 -13.64
CA SER A 432 1.90 3.92 -12.98
C SER A 432 1.56 5.33 -13.47
N ASP A 433 2.52 6.02 -14.09
CA ASP A 433 2.33 7.37 -14.65
C ASP A 433 1.69 7.35 -16.05
N GLY A 434 1.39 6.16 -16.59
CA GLY A 434 0.83 5.99 -17.93
C GLY A 434 1.84 6.19 -19.05
N SER A 435 3.13 6.36 -18.75
CA SER A 435 4.14 6.51 -19.78
C SER A 435 4.37 5.22 -20.56
N GLU A 436 4.82 5.40 -21.80
CA GLU A 436 5.03 4.30 -22.74
C GLU A 436 6.23 3.42 -22.35
N VAL A 437 6.16 2.15 -22.74
CA VAL A 437 7.26 1.19 -22.68
C VAL A 437 7.57 0.71 -24.09
N GLU A 438 8.83 0.83 -24.49
CA GLU A 438 9.31 0.37 -25.79
C GLU A 438 9.48 -1.15 -25.78
N VAL A 439 8.94 -1.83 -26.80
CA VAL A 439 9.00 -3.29 -26.94
C VAL A 439 9.28 -3.64 -28.39
N GLU A 440 10.27 -4.51 -28.63
CA GLU A 440 10.56 -5.01 -29.97
C GLU A 440 9.45 -5.96 -30.44
N VAL A 441 9.01 -5.83 -31.70
CA VAL A 441 8.00 -6.76 -32.24
C VAL A 441 8.47 -8.20 -32.25
N ASP A 442 9.77 -8.42 -32.47
CA ASP A 442 10.32 -9.76 -32.49
C ASP A 442 10.13 -10.46 -31.14
N ASP A 443 10.25 -9.74 -30.02
CA ASP A 443 9.95 -10.28 -28.69
C ASP A 443 8.48 -10.67 -28.53
N ILE A 444 7.56 -9.83 -29.01
CA ILE A 444 6.12 -10.14 -28.99
C ILE A 444 5.84 -11.37 -29.85
N VAL A 445 6.38 -11.42 -31.07
CA VAL A 445 6.16 -12.52 -32.02
C VAL A 445 6.76 -13.83 -31.50
N GLU A 446 7.98 -13.77 -30.97
CA GLU A 446 8.67 -14.91 -30.38
C GLU A 446 7.90 -15.43 -29.17
N LEU A 447 7.54 -14.54 -28.25
CA LEU A 447 6.70 -14.87 -27.11
C LEU A 447 5.45 -15.59 -27.59
N MET A 448 4.73 -15.02 -28.55
CA MET A 448 3.45 -15.55 -29.04
C MET A 448 3.57 -16.88 -29.77
N ASN A 449 4.63 -17.08 -30.55
CA ASN A 449 4.90 -18.36 -31.22
C ASN A 449 5.30 -19.46 -30.25
N ARG A 450 6.06 -19.12 -29.20
CA ARG A 450 6.42 -20.06 -28.14
C ARG A 450 5.19 -20.37 -27.28
N ALA A 451 4.43 -19.34 -26.95
CA ALA A 451 3.32 -19.38 -26.02
C ALA A 451 2.08 -20.05 -26.62
N LEU A 452 1.69 -19.79 -27.86
CA LEU A 452 0.43 -20.30 -28.43
C LEU A 452 0.66 -21.29 -29.58
N PRO A 453 -0.19 -22.32 -29.72
CA PRO A 453 -0.17 -23.15 -30.91
C PRO A 453 -0.53 -22.30 -32.14
N SER A 454 0.16 -22.53 -33.28
CA SER A 454 0.00 -21.71 -34.50
C SER A 454 -1.45 -21.62 -35.02
N SER A 455 -2.29 -22.61 -34.70
CA SER A 455 -3.72 -22.63 -35.03
C SER A 455 -4.55 -21.61 -34.25
N ALA A 456 -4.12 -21.20 -33.05
CA ALA A 456 -4.84 -20.25 -32.21
C ALA A 456 -4.58 -18.78 -32.59
N LEU A 457 -3.42 -18.48 -33.17
CA LEU A 457 -3.00 -17.11 -33.49
C LEU A 457 -3.97 -16.39 -34.42
N GLY A 458 -4.59 -17.11 -35.38
CA GLY A 458 -5.47 -16.49 -36.37
C GLY A 458 -6.84 -16.03 -35.85
N ASN A 459 -7.21 -16.37 -34.61
CA ASN A 459 -8.49 -15.99 -33.99
C ASN A 459 -8.30 -15.10 -32.75
N LEU A 460 -7.07 -14.68 -32.46
CA LEU A 460 -6.72 -13.96 -31.26
C LEU A 460 -6.63 -12.46 -31.52
N ALA A 461 -7.37 -11.66 -30.75
CA ALA A 461 -7.23 -10.21 -30.76
C ALA A 461 -5.98 -9.80 -29.97
N LEU A 462 -5.08 -9.05 -30.60
CA LEU A 462 -3.95 -8.40 -29.95
C LEU A 462 -4.28 -6.92 -29.68
N GLN A 463 -4.00 -6.45 -28.46
CA GLN A 463 -4.13 -5.05 -28.07
C GLN A 463 -2.83 -4.58 -27.40
N LEU A 464 -2.41 -3.35 -27.70
CA LEU A 464 -1.21 -2.71 -27.14
C LEU A 464 -1.64 -1.42 -26.43
N ASN A 465 -1.42 -1.31 -25.13
CA ASN A 465 -1.81 -0.17 -24.30
C ASN A 465 -0.56 0.50 -23.73
N ASN A 466 -0.27 1.72 -24.18
CA ASN A 466 0.95 2.47 -23.81
C ASN A 466 2.23 1.65 -24.09
N ILE A 467 2.22 0.88 -25.19
CA ILE A 467 3.39 0.14 -25.67
C ILE A 467 3.84 0.80 -26.96
N ARG A 468 5.09 1.25 -26.98
CA ARG A 468 5.71 1.79 -28.17
C ARG A 468 6.43 0.67 -28.92
N VAL A 469 6.20 0.62 -30.23
CA VAL A 469 6.78 -0.37 -31.12
C VAL A 469 7.51 0.37 -32.25
N ASP A 470 8.78 0.05 -32.45
CA ASP A 470 9.62 0.78 -33.39
C ASP A 470 9.45 0.29 -34.84
N GLY A 471 8.88 1.14 -35.69
CA GLY A 471 8.86 0.96 -37.15
C GLY A 471 7.57 0.35 -37.72
N TRP A 472 7.11 0.95 -38.82
CA TRP A 472 5.88 0.57 -39.54
C TRP A 472 5.86 -0.87 -40.06
N ASP A 473 6.99 -1.32 -40.60
CA ASP A 473 7.12 -2.68 -41.11
C ASP A 473 6.89 -3.73 -40.02
N GLN A 474 7.23 -3.40 -38.76
CA GLN A 474 7.03 -4.29 -37.63
C GLN A 474 5.56 -4.38 -37.20
N LEU A 475 4.84 -3.25 -37.16
CA LEU A 475 3.38 -3.25 -36.89
C LEU A 475 2.59 -4.00 -37.97
N HIS A 476 2.95 -3.83 -39.24
CA HIS A 476 2.32 -4.55 -40.34
C HIS A 476 2.64 -6.06 -40.28
N ARG A 477 3.81 -6.44 -39.75
CA ARG A 477 4.15 -7.84 -39.48
C ARG A 477 3.26 -8.41 -38.37
N LEU A 478 3.03 -7.68 -37.28
CA LEU A 478 2.08 -8.10 -36.23
C LEU A 478 0.67 -8.26 -36.78
N SER A 479 0.15 -7.28 -37.52
CA SER A 479 -1.22 -7.34 -38.04
C SER A 479 -1.45 -8.56 -38.94
N LYS A 480 -0.46 -8.92 -39.78
CA LYS A 480 -0.49 -10.14 -40.59
C LYS A 480 -0.52 -11.43 -39.77
N ILE A 481 0.27 -11.49 -38.69
CA ILE A 481 0.34 -12.67 -37.81
C ILE A 481 -1.02 -12.89 -37.11
N PHE A 482 -1.62 -11.81 -36.61
CA PHE A 482 -2.90 -11.83 -35.89
C PHE A 482 -4.13 -11.73 -36.80
N ARG A 483 -3.93 -11.65 -38.12
CA ARG A 483 -5.00 -11.44 -39.12
C ARG A 483 -5.90 -10.24 -38.80
N ALA A 484 -5.35 -9.23 -38.14
CA ALA A 484 -6.05 -7.99 -37.83
C ALA A 484 -6.07 -7.13 -39.10
N PRO A 485 -7.24 -6.65 -39.58
CA PRO A 485 -7.27 -5.68 -40.66
C PRO A 485 -6.56 -4.40 -40.22
N CYS A 486 -5.51 -4.05 -40.96
CA CYS A 486 -4.77 -2.82 -40.80
C CYS A 486 -5.32 -1.86 -41.87
N SER A 487 -6.26 -0.97 -41.48
CA SER A 487 -6.76 0.06 -42.40
C SER A 487 -5.91 1.31 -42.27
N GLU A 488 -5.37 1.79 -43.39
CA GLU A 488 -4.59 3.05 -43.46
C GLU A 488 -5.35 4.26 -42.89
N ASP A 489 -6.69 4.28 -42.97
CA ASP A 489 -7.54 5.38 -42.47
C ASP A 489 -7.62 5.48 -40.93
N ALA A 490 -7.29 4.42 -40.19
CA ALA A 490 -7.22 4.49 -38.72
C ALA A 490 -5.94 5.19 -38.24
N MET A 491 -5.01 5.51 -39.16
CA MET A 491 -3.60 5.79 -38.87
C MET A 491 -3.17 7.26 -39.03
N GLU A 492 -4.05 8.16 -39.50
CA GLU A 492 -3.74 9.61 -39.63
C GLU A 492 -4.18 10.47 -38.43
N GLN A 493 -4.88 9.90 -37.44
CA GLN A 493 -5.04 10.52 -36.13
C GLN A 493 -4.00 9.89 -35.20
N ASP A 494 -3.17 10.70 -34.52
CA ASP A 494 -2.23 10.26 -33.48
C ASP A 494 -2.89 9.16 -32.62
N ILE A 495 -2.57 7.89 -32.90
CA ILE A 495 -3.27 6.77 -32.29
C ILE A 495 -2.77 6.61 -30.85
N ASP A 496 -3.57 7.12 -29.92
CA ASP A 496 -3.86 6.48 -28.66
C ASP A 496 -4.64 5.17 -28.95
N PHE A 497 -4.02 4.01 -28.77
CA PHE A 497 -4.58 2.67 -29.07
C PHE A 497 -5.66 2.23 -28.04
N SER A 498 -6.45 3.16 -27.52
CA SER A 498 -7.49 2.88 -26.52
C SER A 498 -8.78 2.29 -27.09
N TYR A 499 -9.00 2.28 -28.41
CA TYR A 499 -10.17 1.63 -29.03
C TYR A 499 -9.88 1.00 -30.41
N CYS A 500 -9.35 -0.22 -30.42
CA CYS A 500 -9.61 -1.15 -31.52
C CYS A 500 -10.47 -2.31 -31.03
N ARG A 501 -11.80 -2.18 -31.16
CA ARG A 501 -12.66 -3.36 -31.40
C ARG A 501 -12.58 -3.65 -32.89
N LEU A 502 -12.05 -4.83 -33.21
CA LEU A 502 -12.32 -5.54 -34.46
C LEU A 502 -13.41 -6.58 -34.20
#